data_AF-A0A6P0RRA4-F1
#
_entry.id   AF-A0A6P0RRA4-F1
#
_cell.length_a   1.000
_cell.length_b   1.000
_cell.length_c   1.000
_cell.angle_alpha   90.00
_cell.angle_beta   90.00
_cell.angle_gamma   90.00
#
_symmetry.space_group_name_H-M   'P 1'
#
loop_
_entity.id
_entity.type
_entity.pdbx_description
1 polymer ?
#
loop_
_entity_poly.entity_id
_entity_poly.type
_entity_poly.pdbx_seq_one_letter_code
_entity_poly.pdbx_strand_id
1 'polypeptide(L)' 'MQQYLDNGTKLGLLIDPKNKQVEVYRIGQKVQILENPVELSGEDVLPGFVLKLNRVWQ' A
#
# COMPACT_ATOMS: atom_id res chain seq x y z
N MET A 1 10.59 -0.46 -5.45
CA MET A 1 9.35 -1.26 -5.54
C MET A 1 9.30 -2.18 -6.75
N GLN A 2 9.74 -1.76 -7.94
CA GLN A 2 9.70 -2.59 -9.15
C GLN A 2 10.28 -4.00 -9.00
N GLN A 3 11.47 -4.15 -8.41
CA GLN A 3 12.12 -5.45 -8.19
C GLN A 3 11.23 -6.46 -7.40
N TYR A 4 10.40 -5.99 -6.47
CA TYR A 4 9.47 -6.85 -5.75
C TYR A 4 8.33 -7.34 -6.64
N LEU A 5 7.81 -6.45 -7.49
CA LEU A 5 6.77 -6.79 -8.47
C LEU A 5 7.30 -7.77 -9.52
N ASP A 6 8.52 -7.54 -10.01
CA ASP A 6 9.19 -8.41 -10.98
C ASP A 6 9.42 -9.83 -10.41
N ASN A 7 9.61 -9.93 -9.08
CA ASN A 7 9.70 -11.20 -8.37
C ASN A 7 8.34 -11.82 -7.98
N GLY A 8 7.22 -11.29 -8.49
CA GLY A 8 5.88 -11.87 -8.33
C GLY A 8 5.06 -11.35 -7.14
N THR A 9 5.46 -10.23 -6.52
CA THR A 9 4.67 -9.60 -5.45
C THR A 9 3.32 -9.12 -5.98
N LYS A 10 2.22 -9.60 -5.39
CA LYS A 10 0.85 -9.28 -5.81
C LYS A 10 0.37 -7.91 -5.30
N LEU A 11 0.79 -7.51 -4.10
CA LEU A 11 0.44 -6.25 -3.46
C LEU A 11 1.67 -5.67 -2.75
N GLY A 12 2.05 -4.46 -3.12
CA GLY A 12 3.10 -3.69 -2.46
C GLY A 12 2.55 -2.39 -1.89
N LEU A 13 2.92 -2.08 -0.65
CA LEU A 13 2.54 -0.83 0.02
C LEU A 13 3.81 -0.08 0.40
N LEU A 14 4.00 1.12 -0.16
CA LEU A 14 5.02 2.05 0.30
C LEU A 14 4.33 3.12 1.12
N ILE A 15 4.62 3.16 2.41
CA ILE A 15 4.06 4.15 3.33
C ILE A 15 5.11 5.24 3.52
N ASP A 16 4.73 6.48 3.23
CA ASP A 16 5.51 7.69 3.50
C ASP A 16 4.87 8.47 4.65
N PRO A 17 5.34 8.29 5.90
CA PRO A 17 4.81 8.99 7.06
C PRO A 17 5.00 10.51 7.01
N LYS A 18 6.05 11.00 6.33
CA LYS A 18 6.37 12.44 6.31
C LYS A 18 5.34 13.21 5.50
N ASN A 19 4.95 12.65 4.35
CA ASN A 19 3.93 13.21 3.47
C ASN A 19 2.53 12.65 3.78
N LYS A 20 2.41 11.71 4.74
CA LYS A 20 1.19 10.95 5.04
C LYS A 20 0.58 10.33 3.79
N GLN A 21 1.43 9.76 2.95
CA GLN A 21 1.02 9.20 1.66
C GLN A 21 1.25 7.70 1.66
N VAL A 22 0.41 6.97 0.93
CA VAL A 22 0.63 5.55 0.66
C VAL A 22 0.59 5.33 -0.84
N GLU A 23 1.65 4.74 -1.38
CA GLU A 23 1.67 4.25 -2.75
C GLU A 23 1.35 2.75 -2.76
N VAL A 24 0.34 2.38 -3.54
CA VAL A 24 -0.15 1.02 -3.72
C VAL A 24 0.30 0.51 -5.09
N TYR A 25 1.00 -0.62 -5.06
CA TYR A 25 1.61 -1.26 -6.22
C TYR A 25 0.95 -2.61 -6.47
N ARG A 26 0.50 -2.83 -7.71
CA ARG A 26 -0.06 -4.11 -8.19
C ARG A 26 0.55 -4.49 -9.53
N ILE A 27 0.65 -5.79 -9.80
CA ILE A 27 1.17 -6.30 -11.07
C ILE A 27 0.28 -5.81 -12.21
N GLY A 28 0.87 -5.22 -13.25
CA GLY A 28 0.16 -4.77 -14.45
C GLY A 28 -0.72 -3.53 -14.25
N GLN A 29 -0.68 -2.89 -13.09
CA GLN A 29 -1.44 -1.66 -12.82
C GLN A 29 -0.50 -0.47 -12.59
N LYS A 30 -1.01 0.73 -12.85
CA LYS A 30 -0.34 1.97 -12.46
C LYS A 30 -0.33 2.09 -10.94
N VAL A 31 0.72 2.71 -10.41
CA VAL A 31 0.82 3.03 -8.98
C VAL A 31 -0.37 3.90 -8.59
N GLN A 32 -1.07 3.48 -7.54
CA GLN A 32 -2.16 4.25 -6.95
C GLN A 32 -1.63 5.00 -5.73
N ILE A 33 -1.85 6.30 -5.67
CA ILE A 33 -1.41 7.14 -4.57
C ILE A 33 -2.64 7.48 -3.71
N LEU A 34 -2.54 7.22 -2.41
CA LEU A 34 -3.54 7.55 -1.41
C LEU A 34 -2.99 8.64 -0.49
N GLU A 35 -3.70 9.76 -0.42
CA GLU A 35 -3.36 10.90 0.42
C GLU A 35 -4.02 10.77 1.80
N ASN A 36 -3.21 10.79 2.85
CA ASN A 36 -3.59 10.68 4.26
C ASN A 36 -4.67 9.61 4.55
N PRO A 37 -4.51 8.35 4.08
CA PRO A 37 -5.49 7.32 4.34
C PRO A 37 -5.56 6.98 5.84
N VAL A 38 -6.77 6.75 6.35
CA VAL A 38 -7.01 6.30 7.74
C VAL A 38 -6.69 4.81 7.89
N GLU A 39 -6.99 4.03 6.85
CA GLU A 39 -6.76 2.59 6.80
C GLU A 39 -6.44 2.10 5.39
N LEU A 40 -5.84 0.92 5.31
CA LEU A 40 -5.60 0.19 4.06
C LEU A 40 -6.23 -1.19 4.15
N SER A 41 -6.82 -1.65 3.04
CA SER A 41 -7.29 -3.02 2.87
C SER A 41 -6.21 -3.89 2.24
N GLY A 42 -6.22 -5.18 2.58
CA GLY A 42 -5.44 -6.20 1.89
C GLY A 42 -6.04 -6.65 0.55
N GLU A 43 -7.20 -6.11 0.19
CA GLU A 43 -7.95 -6.40 -1.03
C GLU A 43 -8.16 -7.91 -1.22
N ASP A 44 -8.19 -8.38 -2.47
CA ASP A 44 -8.34 -9.80 -2.80
C ASP A 44 -7.08 -10.61 -2.49
N VAL A 45 -5.94 -9.96 -2.24
CA VAL A 45 -4.66 -10.61 -1.95
C VAL A 45 -4.60 -11.09 -0.50
N LEU A 46 -5.14 -10.30 0.43
CA LEU A 46 -5.27 -10.62 1.85
C LEU A 46 -6.71 -10.32 2.32
N PRO A 47 -7.68 -11.20 2.01
CA PRO A 47 -9.07 -10.97 2.36
C PRO A 47 -9.25 -10.78 3.87
N GLY A 48 -9.94 -9.69 4.26
CA GLY A 48 -10.21 -9.34 5.66
C GLY A 48 -9.06 -8.63 6.39
N PHE A 49 -7.91 -8.41 5.74
CA PHE A 49 -6.84 -7.62 6.32
C PHE A 49 -7.17 -6.12 6.29
N VAL A 50 -7.00 -5.46 7.44
CA VAL A 50 -7.13 -4.00 7.57
C VAL A 50 -5.96 -3.45 8.39
N LEU A 51 -5.19 -2.55 7.79
CA LEU A 51 -4.11 -1.81 8.46
C LEU A 51 -4.58 -0.42 8.83
N LYS A 52 -4.65 -0.10 10.13
CA LYS A 52 -4.94 1.25 10.63
C LYS A 52 -3.65 2.08 10.68
N LEU A 53 -3.63 3.23 10.02
CA LEU A 53 -2.41 4.05 9.88
C LEU A 53 -2.26 5.15 10.94
N ASN A 54 -3.22 5.28 11.85
CA ASN A 54 -3.21 6.27 12.94
C ASN A 54 -1.91 6.29 13.75
N ARG A 55 -1.25 5.14 13.95
CA ARG A 55 0.03 5.00 14.66
C ARG A 55 1.24 5.31 13.80
N VAL A 56 1.11 5.17 12.49
CA VAL A 56 2.20 5.41 11.53
C VAL A 56 2.34 6.90 11.22
N TRP A 57 1.26 7.66 11.34
CA TRP A 57 1.22 9.10 11.11
C TRP A 57 1.71 9.98 12.26
N GLN A 58 2.13 9.37 13.38
CA GLN A 58 2.58 10.09 14.58
C GLN A 58 4.02 10.58 14.46
#